data_AF-A0A7Y9E2D1-F1
#
_entry.id   AF-A0A7Y9E2D1-F1
#
_cell.length_a   1.000
_cell.length_b   1.000
_cell.length_c   1.000
_cell.angle_alpha   90.00
_cell.angle_beta   90.00
_cell.angle_gamma   90.00
#
_symmetry.space_group_name_H-M   'P 1'
#
loop_
_entity.id
_entity.type
_entity.pdbx_description
1 polymer ?
#
loop_
_entity_poly.entity_id
_entity_poly.type
_entity_poly.pdbx_seq_one_letter_code
_entity_poly.pdbx_strand_id
1 'polypeptide(L)'
;MALLQERQAAYVAEHPPAKPWLVPLLEWFIRAGDELLFTPPKETSQPKRRTKPPRTYRSAASLRDERARLIAQRAPLLEPISPDRAASGGVALGPKRTARMQRREDSRLQKYVALTRRIDSLTNRIERAEIRERKASGGGGGS
;
A
#
# COMPACT_ATOMS: atom_id res chain seq x y z
N MET A 1 0.65 -24.34 38.45
CA MET A 1 1.68 -23.35 38.04
C MET A 1 2.93 -23.38 38.91
N ALA A 2 2.83 -23.34 40.25
CA ALA A 2 4.00 -23.35 41.14
C ALA A 2 4.97 -24.52 40.88
N LEU A 3 4.45 -25.74 40.69
CA LEU A 3 5.26 -26.93 40.39
C LEU A 3 6.13 -26.81 39.11
N LEU A 4 5.64 -26.13 38.07
CA LEU A 4 6.42 -25.94 36.83
C LEU A 4 7.53 -24.90 37.02
N GLN A 5 7.29 -23.89 37.85
CA GLN A 5 8.30 -22.88 38.21
C GLN A 5 9.42 -23.50 39.05
N GLU A 6 9.09 -24.40 39.97
CA GLU A 6 10.09 -25.16 40.75
C GLU A 6 10.99 -26.03 39.86
N ARG A 7 10.39 -26.76 38.90
CA ARG A 7 11.14 -27.59 37.95
C ARG A 7 12.04 -26.76 37.03
N GLN A 8 11.54 -25.62 36.55
CA GLN A 8 12.32 -24.68 35.76
C GLN A 8 13.50 -24.11 36.56
N ALA A 9 13.27 -23.75 37.83
CA ALA A 9 14.32 -23.24 38.71
C ALA A 9 15.41 -24.30 38.98
N ALA A 10 15.02 -25.55 39.23
CA ALA A 10 15.96 -26.66 39.38
C ALA A 10 16.80 -26.87 38.10
N TYR A 11 16.15 -26.85 36.93
CA TYR A 11 16.85 -27.00 35.66
C TYR A 11 17.83 -25.85 35.37
N VAL A 12 17.42 -24.61 35.64
CA VAL A 12 18.29 -23.42 35.47
C VAL A 12 19.45 -23.41 36.47
N ALA A 13 19.25 -23.95 37.69
CA ALA A 13 20.32 -24.10 38.66
C ALA A 13 21.39 -25.10 38.20
N GLU A 14 20.97 -26.19 37.55
CA GLU A 14 21.88 -27.18 36.97
C GLU A 14 22.48 -26.73 35.62
N HIS A 15 21.73 -25.94 34.85
CA HIS A 15 22.07 -25.50 33.49
C HIS A 15 21.85 -23.99 33.36
N PRO A 16 22.77 -23.18 33.91
CA PRO A 16 22.62 -21.73 33.91
C PRO A 16 22.60 -21.19 32.48
N PRO A 17 21.57 -20.41 32.08
CA PRO A 17 21.49 -19.90 30.73
C PRO A 17 22.59 -18.87 30.49
N ALA A 18 23.21 -18.92 29.30
CA ALA A 18 24.26 -17.96 28.95
C ALA A 18 23.76 -16.49 28.93
N LYS A 19 22.44 -16.28 28.82
CA LYS A 19 21.80 -14.96 28.83
C LYS A 19 20.46 -15.02 29.58
N PRO A 20 20.11 -13.99 30.37
CA PRO A 20 18.95 -14.03 31.27
C PRO A 20 17.57 -13.98 30.57
N TRP A 21 17.51 -13.61 29.28
CA TRP A 21 16.26 -13.66 28.50
C TRP A 21 16.05 -14.97 27.73
N LEU A 22 17.02 -15.89 27.83
CA LEU A 22 16.98 -17.24 27.24
C LEU A 22 16.62 -18.29 28.30
N VAL A 23 15.77 -17.92 29.26
CA VAL A 23 15.24 -18.87 30.24
C VAL A 23 14.28 -19.82 29.52
N PRO A 24 14.41 -21.15 29.71
CA PRO A 24 13.55 -22.13 29.05
C PRO A 24 12.08 -21.90 29.40
N LEU A 25 11.18 -22.09 28.44
CA LEU A 25 9.74 -21.87 28.65
C LEU A 25 9.17 -22.88 29.66
N LEU A 26 8.17 -22.48 30.44
CA LEU A 26 7.50 -23.36 31.42
C LEU A 26 6.88 -24.60 30.75
N GLU A 27 6.46 -24.46 29.50
CA GLU A 27 5.87 -25.53 28.68
C GLU A 27 6.82 -26.73 28.49
N TRP A 28 8.14 -26.51 28.56
CA TRP A 28 9.15 -27.56 28.38
C TRP A 28 9.26 -28.50 29.58
N PHE A 29 8.72 -28.11 30.73
CA PHE A 29 8.76 -28.89 31.97
C PHE A 29 7.44 -29.63 32.27
N ILE A 30 6.50 -29.60 31.33
CA ILE A 30 5.24 -30.35 31.39
C ILE A 30 5.56 -31.83 31.14
N ARG A 31 5.14 -32.70 32.07
CA ARG A 31 5.28 -34.16 31.96
C ARG A 31 3.91 -34.81 31.78
N ALA A 32 3.91 -36.02 31.23
CA ALA A 32 2.71 -36.85 31.18
C ALA A 32 2.16 -37.05 32.61
N GLY A 33 0.87 -36.71 32.82
CA GLY A 33 0.21 -36.74 34.13
C GLY A 33 0.03 -35.38 34.81
N ASP A 34 0.68 -34.31 34.34
CA ASP A 34 0.47 -32.95 34.87
C ASP A 34 -0.86 -32.32 34.39
N GLU A 35 -1.65 -33.02 33.58
CA GLU A 35 -2.94 -32.58 33.04
C GLU A 35 -3.95 -32.22 34.14
N LEU A 36 -3.89 -32.92 35.28
CA LEU A 36 -4.74 -32.67 36.44
C LEU A 36 -4.44 -31.32 37.14
N LEU A 37 -3.29 -30.73 36.87
CA LEU A 37 -2.84 -29.45 37.45
C LEU A 37 -3.15 -28.25 36.55
N PHE A 38 -3.71 -28.49 35.36
CA PHE A 38 -4.09 -27.46 34.40
C PHE A 38 -5.60 -27.24 34.44
N THR A 39 -6.01 -26.04 34.85
CA THR A 39 -7.40 -25.59 34.68
C THR A 39 -7.43 -24.61 33.51
N PRO A 40 -7.96 -25.00 32.33
CA PRO A 40 -8.04 -24.07 31.22
C PRO A 40 -8.88 -22.85 31.64
N PRO A 41 -8.48 -21.63 31.27
CA PRO A 41 -9.32 -20.46 31.47
C PRO A 41 -10.65 -20.72 30.77
N LYS A 42 -11.77 -20.56 31.49
CA LYS A 42 -13.11 -20.61 30.90
C LYS A 42 -13.11 -19.66 29.71
N GLU A 43 -13.53 -20.15 28.55
CA GLU A 43 -13.60 -19.40 27.29
C GLU A 43 -14.30 -18.08 27.51
N THR A 44 -13.51 -17.04 27.77
CA THR A 44 -14.00 -15.70 28.02
C THR A 44 -14.17 -15.11 26.64
N SER A 45 -15.44 -15.10 26.19
CA SER A 45 -15.99 -14.35 25.07
C SER A 45 -15.01 -14.11 23.91
N GLN A 46 -15.14 -14.87 22.82
CA GLN A 46 -14.44 -14.56 21.57
C GLN A 46 -14.50 -13.05 21.30
N PRO A 47 -13.37 -12.39 20.99
CA PRO A 47 -13.36 -10.95 20.80
C PRO A 47 -14.37 -10.58 19.70
N LYS A 48 -15.33 -9.69 20.04
CA LYS A 48 -16.33 -9.20 19.09
C LYS A 48 -15.62 -8.69 17.83
N ARG A 49 -15.87 -9.34 16.69
CA ARG A 49 -15.32 -8.90 15.40
C ARG A 49 -15.80 -7.47 15.14
N ARG A 50 -14.87 -6.53 15.09
CA ARG A 50 -15.15 -5.15 14.67
C ARG A 50 -15.60 -5.18 13.21
N THR A 51 -16.86 -4.83 12.93
CA THR A 51 -17.34 -4.61 11.57
C THR A 51 -16.69 -3.34 11.03
N LYS A 52 -15.92 -3.46 9.94
CA LYS A 52 -15.35 -2.29 9.26
C LYS A 52 -16.48 -1.55 8.54
N PRO A 53 -16.54 -0.21 8.60
CA PRO A 53 -17.56 0.53 7.86
C PRO A 53 -17.42 0.25 6.35
N PRO A 54 -18.53 0.28 5.60
CA PRO A 54 -18.49 0.05 4.17
C PRO A 54 -17.63 1.11 3.49
N ARG A 55 -16.81 0.68 2.52
CA ARG A 55 -15.89 1.56 1.81
C ARG A 55 -16.67 2.42 0.82
N THR A 56 -16.66 3.74 1.00
CA THR A 56 -17.23 4.69 0.04
C THR A 56 -16.30 4.85 -1.17
N TYR A 57 -16.83 4.58 -2.35
CA TYR A 57 -16.11 4.75 -3.61
C TYR A 57 -16.47 6.08 -4.27
N ARG A 58 -15.52 6.67 -5.01
CA ARG A 58 -15.79 7.83 -5.86
C ARG A 58 -16.64 7.42 -7.07
N SER A 59 -17.55 8.29 -7.48
CA SER A 59 -18.39 8.11 -8.67
C SER A 59 -17.60 8.22 -9.97
N ALA A 60 -18.12 7.64 -11.05
CA ALA A 60 -17.53 7.73 -12.39
C ALA A 60 -17.47 9.19 -12.87
N ALA A 61 -18.51 9.99 -12.60
CA ALA A 61 -18.55 11.42 -12.95
C ALA A 61 -17.37 12.19 -12.32
N SER A 62 -17.15 12.03 -11.01
CA SER A 62 -16.05 12.70 -10.31
C SER A 62 -14.67 12.30 -10.83
N LEU A 63 -14.51 11.05 -11.29
CA LEU A 63 -13.26 10.57 -11.89
C LEU A 63 -13.05 11.10 -13.32
N ARG A 64 -14.13 11.27 -14.10
CA ARG A 64 -14.07 11.89 -15.44
C ARG A 64 -13.64 13.35 -15.35
N ASP A 65 -14.15 14.11 -14.38
CA ASP A 65 -13.73 15.50 -14.15
C ASP A 65 -12.25 15.60 -13.80
N GLU A 66 -11.74 14.71 -12.94
CA GLU A 66 -10.30 14.66 -12.63
C GLU A 66 -9.48 14.31 -13.88
N ARG A 67 -9.93 13.33 -14.68
CA ARG A 67 -9.26 12.96 -15.93
C ARG A 67 -9.20 14.15 -16.90
N ALA A 68 -10.29 14.89 -17.05
CA ALA A 68 -10.33 16.09 -17.91
C ALA A 68 -9.32 17.15 -17.45
N ARG A 69 -9.22 17.40 -16.14
CA ARG A 69 -8.20 18.32 -15.58
C ARG A 69 -6.78 17.86 -15.89
N LEU A 70 -6.48 16.56 -15.75
CA LEU A 70 -5.15 16.04 -16.07
C LEU A 70 -4.83 16.10 -17.57
N ILE A 71 -5.83 15.89 -18.44
CA ILE A 71 -5.66 16.07 -19.89
C ILE A 71 -5.32 17.53 -20.21
N ALA A 72 -6.03 18.48 -19.61
CA ALA A 72 -5.74 19.91 -19.76
C ALA A 72 -4.33 20.28 -19.28
N GLN A 73 -3.86 19.66 -18.18
CA GLN A 73 -2.48 19.85 -17.70
C GLN A 73 -1.43 19.21 -18.62
N ARG A 74 -1.77 18.13 -19.33
CA ARG A 74 -0.87 17.45 -20.26
C ARG A 74 -0.73 18.21 -21.59
N ALA A 75 -1.81 18.82 -22.07
CA ALA A 75 -1.87 19.50 -23.36
C ALA A 75 -0.70 20.49 -23.59
N PRO A 76 -0.40 21.44 -22.69
CA PRO A 76 0.67 22.41 -22.91
C PRO A 76 2.07 21.80 -22.86
N LEU A 77 2.23 20.51 -22.51
CA LEU A 77 3.52 19.80 -22.52
C LEU A 77 3.86 19.20 -23.89
N LEU A 78 2.92 19.16 -24.82
CA LEU A 78 3.13 18.63 -26.19
C LEU A 78 3.82 19.64 -27.11
N GLU A 79 3.72 20.93 -26.81
CA GLU A 79 4.34 21.97 -27.63
C GLU A 79 5.88 21.92 -27.52
N PRO A 80 6.64 22.19 -28.57
CA PRO A 80 8.10 22.26 -28.43
C PRO A 80 8.51 23.49 -27.61
N ILE A 81 9.55 23.41 -26.77
CA ILE A 81 10.06 24.58 -26.03
C ILE A 81 10.64 25.63 -26.99
N SER A 82 11.20 25.19 -28.12
CA SER A 82 11.73 26.07 -29.17
C SER A 82 11.07 25.70 -30.52
N PRO A 83 10.50 26.67 -31.25
CA PRO A 83 9.95 26.41 -32.59
C PRO A 83 11.06 26.16 -33.62
N ASP A 84 12.30 26.59 -33.33
CA ASP A 84 13.45 26.39 -34.22
C ASP A 84 14.06 24.98 -34.03
N ARG A 85 13.96 24.15 -35.07
CA ARG A 85 14.53 22.80 -35.13
C ARG A 85 16.06 22.79 -35.16
N ALA A 86 16.71 23.85 -35.66
CA ALA A 86 18.16 23.95 -35.65
C ALA A 86 18.69 24.18 -34.22
N ALA A 87 17.94 24.93 -33.41
CA ALA A 87 18.24 25.15 -32.00
C ALA A 87 18.02 23.90 -31.12
N SER A 88 17.08 23.00 -31.48
CA SER A 88 16.84 21.76 -30.71
C SER A 88 18.00 20.77 -30.79
N GLY A 89 18.79 20.79 -31.88
CA GLY A 89 20.01 20.00 -32.04
C GLY A 89 21.22 20.56 -31.28
N GLY A 90 21.09 21.73 -30.64
CA GLY A 90 22.15 22.32 -29.82
C GLY A 90 23.32 22.95 -30.57
N VAL A 91 23.28 22.94 -31.91
CA VAL A 91 24.37 23.41 -32.78
C VAL A 91 24.53 24.94 -32.71
N ALA A 92 23.43 25.69 -32.54
CA ALA A 92 23.45 27.16 -32.58
C ALA A 92 23.59 27.87 -31.21
N LEU A 93 23.50 27.13 -30.09
CA LEU A 93 23.37 27.72 -28.75
C LEU A 93 24.65 27.61 -27.88
N GLY A 94 25.59 26.76 -28.26
CA GLY A 94 26.78 26.42 -27.46
C GLY A 94 26.49 25.46 -26.30
N PRO A 95 27.52 24.73 -25.79
CA PRO A 95 27.33 23.53 -24.96
C PRO A 95 26.55 23.76 -23.66
N LYS A 96 26.79 24.90 -22.98
CA LYS A 96 26.09 25.22 -21.71
C LYS A 96 24.59 25.48 -21.90
N ARG A 97 24.22 26.22 -22.95
CA ARG A 97 22.81 26.56 -23.23
C ARG A 97 22.06 25.34 -23.75
N THR A 98 22.69 24.54 -24.60
CA THR A 98 22.18 23.24 -25.06
C THR A 98 21.87 22.32 -23.90
N ALA A 99 22.82 22.10 -22.98
CA ALA A 99 22.59 21.25 -21.81
C ALA A 99 21.45 21.75 -20.92
N ARG A 100 21.29 23.08 -20.76
CA ARG A 100 20.17 23.66 -20.00
C ARG A 100 18.83 23.42 -20.69
N MET A 101 18.76 23.53 -22.01
CA MET A 101 17.54 23.28 -22.78
C MET A 101 17.17 21.80 -22.75
N GLN A 102 18.14 20.90 -22.92
CA GLN A 102 17.93 19.45 -22.80
C GLN A 102 17.37 19.08 -21.43
N ARG A 103 17.96 19.58 -20.34
CA ARG A 103 17.41 19.33 -18.98
C ARG A 103 15.96 19.81 -18.81
N ARG A 104 15.58 20.90 -19.47
CA ARG A 104 14.19 21.39 -19.45
C ARG A 104 13.27 20.47 -20.22
N GLU A 105 13.68 20.02 -21.41
CA GLU A 105 12.93 19.02 -22.19
C GLU A 105 12.81 17.70 -21.43
N ASP A 106 13.88 17.20 -20.82
CA ASP A 106 13.86 15.97 -20.02
C ASP A 106 12.85 16.07 -18.87
N SER A 107 12.87 17.19 -18.13
CA SER A 107 11.91 17.44 -17.04
C SER A 107 10.47 17.52 -17.56
N ARG A 108 10.26 18.11 -18.74
CA ARG A 108 8.96 18.22 -19.39
C ARG A 108 8.44 16.84 -19.82
N LEU A 109 9.29 16.01 -20.42
CA LEU A 109 9.00 14.64 -20.82
C LEU A 109 8.66 13.77 -19.59
N GLN A 110 9.42 13.89 -18.50
CA GLN A 110 9.12 13.19 -17.24
C GLN A 110 7.73 13.55 -16.72
N LYS A 111 7.36 14.83 -16.71
CA LYS A 111 6.01 15.29 -16.33
C LYS A 111 4.94 14.74 -17.26
N TYR A 112 5.19 14.76 -18.57
CA TYR A 112 4.27 14.22 -19.58
C TYR A 112 3.99 12.72 -19.36
N VAL A 113 5.04 11.92 -19.14
CA VAL A 113 4.92 10.47 -18.88
C VAL A 113 4.16 10.23 -17.57
N ALA A 114 4.46 10.99 -16.51
CA ALA A 114 3.77 10.87 -15.23
C ALA A 114 2.26 11.17 -15.36
N LEU A 115 1.90 12.25 -16.08
CA LEU A 115 0.49 12.60 -16.34
C LEU A 115 -0.20 11.53 -17.18
N THR A 116 0.46 11.00 -18.21
CA THR A 116 -0.09 9.95 -19.07
C THR A 116 -0.42 8.70 -18.26
N ARG A 117 0.51 8.20 -17.45
CA ARG A 117 0.27 7.04 -16.57
C ARG A 117 -0.90 7.27 -15.62
N ARG A 118 -1.05 8.50 -15.11
CA ARG A 118 -2.15 8.85 -14.20
C ARG A 118 -3.50 8.90 -14.93
N ILE A 119 -3.53 9.40 -16.17
CA ILE A 119 -4.71 9.39 -17.04
C ILE A 119 -5.13 7.95 -17.35
N ASP A 120 -4.19 7.06 -17.66
CA ASP A 120 -4.47 5.64 -17.94
C ASP A 120 -5.05 4.95 -16.70
N SER A 121 -4.44 5.19 -15.54
CA SER A 121 -4.95 4.70 -14.26
C SER A 121 -6.38 5.19 -13.96
N LEU A 122 -6.68 6.46 -14.23
CA LEU A 122 -8.03 7.00 -14.06
C LEU A 122 -9.03 6.38 -15.05
N THR A 123 -8.61 6.11 -16.28
CA THR A 123 -9.47 5.47 -17.29
C THR A 123 -9.93 4.08 -16.80
N ASN A 124 -9.00 3.26 -16.32
CA ASN A 124 -9.32 1.96 -15.72
C ASN A 124 -10.23 2.09 -14.47
N ARG A 125 -10.05 3.15 -13.67
CA ARG A 125 -10.90 3.41 -12.49
C ARG A 125 -12.31 3.85 -12.88
N ILE A 126 -12.45 4.63 -13.96
CA ILE A 126 -13.74 5.06 -14.51
C ILE A 126 -14.52 3.83 -14.97
N GLU A 127 -13.92 2.94 -15.75
CA GLU A 127 -14.56 1.70 -16.20
C GLU A 127 -15.08 0.85 -15.04
N ARG A 128 -14.24 0.67 -13.99
CA ARG A 128 -14.67 -0.05 -12.78
C ARG A 128 -15.79 0.67 -12.03
N ALA A 129 -15.77 2.00 -11.99
CA ALA A 129 -16.83 2.78 -11.37
C ALA A 129 -18.15 2.65 -12.15
N GLU A 130 -18.11 2.73 -13.47
CA GLU A 130 -19.27 2.54 -14.34
C GLU A 130 -19.87 1.14 -14.18
N ILE A 131 -19.06 0.09 -14.15
CA ILE A 131 -19.56 -1.28 -13.95
C ILE A 131 -20.30 -1.39 -12.61
N ARG A 132 -19.78 -0.75 -11.55
CA ARG A 132 -20.46 -0.74 -10.24
C ARG A 132 -21.75 0.06 -10.25
N GLU A 133 -21.75 1.24 -10.87
CA GLU A 133 -22.94 2.09 -10.99
C GLU A 133 -24.03 1.42 -11.83
N ARG A 134 -23.67 0.72 -12.91
CA ARG A 134 -24.60 -0.11 -13.71
C ARG A 134 -25.18 -1.27 -12.89
N LYS A 135 -24.35 -1.95 -12.08
CA LYS A 135 -24.83 -3.01 -11.17
C LYS A 135 -25.77 -2.46 -10.09
N ALA A 136 -25.45 -1.30 -9.52
CA ALA A 136 -26.28 -0.66 -8.51
C ALA A 136 -27.63 -0.18 -9.06
N SER A 137 -27.66 0.32 -10.31
CA SER A 137 -28.90 0.75 -10.98
C SER A 137 -29.74 -0.41 -11.52
N GLY A 138 -29.10 -1.49 -12.01
CA GLY A 138 -29.81 -2.67 -12.54
C GLY A 138 -30.28 -3.66 -11.47
N GLY A 139 -29.71 -3.64 -10.26
CA GLY A 139 -30.08 -4.52 -9.15
C GLY A 139 -31.23 -4.02 -8.26
N GLY A 140 -31.79 -2.83 -8.56
CA GLY A 140 -32.87 -2.20 -7.78
C GLY A 140 -34.28 -2.45 -8.30
N GLY A 141 -34.46 -3.25 -9.36
CA GLY A 141 -35.76 -3.49 -10.03
C GLY A 141 -36.47 -4.80 -9.66
N GLY A 142 -36.24 -5.32 -8.45
CA GLY A 142 -36.89 -6.54 -7.95
C GLY A 142 -37.49 -6.31 -6.58
N SER A 143 -38.63 -5.64 -6.52
CA SER A 143 -39.55 -5.59 -5.37
C SER A 143 -40.97 -5.46 -5.89
#